data_AF-A0A4Y8I1I7-F1
#
_entry.id   AF-A0A4Y8I1I7-F1
#
_cell.length_a   1.000
_cell.length_b   1.000
_cell.length_c   1.000
_cell.angle_alpha   90.00
_cell.angle_beta   90.00
_cell.angle_gamma   90.00
#
_symmetry.space_group_name_H-M   'P 1'
#
loop_
_entity.id
_entity.type
_entity.pdbx_description
1 polymer ?
#
loop_
_entity_poly.entity_id
_entity_poly.type
_entity_poly.pdbx_seq_one_letter_code
_entity_poly.pdbx_strand_id
1 'polypeptide(L)'
;MCIRDRDMYDLTDGLREYFDVKDDEGVLIVNVIEDSPAEKAGFKSGDIIVKVDKRVIEDSDDLRKAISKHEPDEKVKIEYIRNKKKSSKTVKLGERKDFNDFNIRIFRDRHFSPRGNFHFDSDKMKMKELHIEMDRLSREIRIDLEDSMEGLERELIKVKEKLNSVQTFI
;
A
#
# COMPACT_ATOMS: atom_id res chain seq x y z
N MET A 1 12.64 0.99 -6.81
CA MET A 1 11.23 1.22 -7.19
C MET A 1 10.53 1.67 -5.93
N CYS A 2 9.82 2.80 -5.92
CA CYS A 2 9.18 3.28 -4.69
C CYS A 2 7.66 3.11 -4.80
N ILE A 3 7.19 1.90 -4.47
CA ILE A 3 5.78 1.59 -4.18
C ILE A 3 5.75 1.15 -2.72
N ARG A 4 4.86 1.70 -1.89
CA ARG A 4 4.78 1.32 -0.47
C ARG A 4 3.91 0.09 -0.29
N ASP A 5 4.09 -0.60 0.83
CA ASP A 5 3.31 -1.78 1.21
C ASP A 5 1.78 -1.51 1.21
N ARG A 6 1.34 -0.27 1.45
CA ARG A 6 -0.08 0.12 1.39
C ARG A 6 -0.60 0.48 -0.01
N ASP A 7 0.30 0.59 -0.98
CA ASP A 7 -0.01 1.03 -2.34
C ASP A 7 -0.11 -0.16 -3.31
N MET A 8 -0.09 -1.40 -2.80
CA MET A 8 -0.20 -2.64 -3.56
C MET A 8 -1.14 -3.64 -2.90
N TYR A 9 -1.80 -4.48 -3.70
CA TYR A 9 -2.71 -5.52 -3.25
C TYR A 9 -2.42 -6.84 -3.98
N ASP A 10 -2.47 -7.93 -3.24
CA ASP A 10 -2.41 -9.27 -3.82
C ASP A 10 -3.72 -9.57 -4.55
N LEU A 11 -3.62 -10.21 -5.71
CA LEU A 11 -4.80 -10.56 -6.48
C LEU A 11 -5.52 -11.75 -5.85
N THR A 12 -6.85 -11.66 -5.75
CA THR A 12 -7.72 -12.82 -5.50
C THR A 12 -8.04 -13.51 -6.83
N ASP A 13 -8.47 -14.77 -6.79
CA ASP A 13 -8.76 -15.57 -8.00
C ASP A 13 -9.74 -14.87 -8.95
N GLY A 14 -10.80 -14.25 -8.40
CA GLY A 14 -11.75 -13.48 -9.21
C GLY A 14 -11.15 -12.26 -9.90
N LEU A 15 -10.14 -11.61 -9.31
CA LEU A 15 -9.43 -10.50 -9.96
C LEU A 15 -8.47 -11.02 -11.04
N ARG A 16 -7.80 -12.15 -10.82
CA ARG A 16 -6.91 -12.76 -11.83
C ARG A 16 -7.67 -13.09 -13.12
N GLU A 17 -8.85 -13.71 -12.99
CA GLU A 17 -9.72 -14.02 -14.12
C GLU A 17 -10.16 -12.75 -14.87
N TYR A 18 -10.57 -11.72 -14.14
CA TYR A 18 -10.98 -10.45 -14.74
C TYR A 18 -9.87 -9.80 -15.59
N PHE A 19 -8.63 -9.88 -15.10
CA PHE A 19 -7.47 -9.25 -15.74
C PHE A 19 -6.70 -10.16 -16.71
N ASP A 20 -7.13 -11.41 -16.92
CA ASP A 20 -6.47 -12.42 -17.77
C ASP A 20 -5.01 -12.67 -17.34
N VAL A 21 -4.83 -12.76 -16.01
CA VAL A 21 -3.55 -13.10 -15.37
C VAL A 21 -3.53 -14.60 -15.13
N LYS A 22 -2.36 -15.23 -15.25
CA LYS A 22 -2.22 -16.66 -14.93
C LYS A 22 -2.52 -16.90 -13.45
N ASP A 23 -3.03 -18.09 -13.17
CA ASP A 23 -3.23 -18.56 -11.81
C ASP A 23 -1.92 -18.41 -11.01
N ASP A 24 -2.06 -17.91 -9.79
CA ASP A 24 -0.99 -17.61 -8.83
C ASP A 24 -0.07 -16.41 -9.14
N GLU A 25 -0.24 -15.70 -10.25
CA GLU A 25 0.61 -14.54 -10.57
C GLU A 25 -0.10 -13.20 -10.29
N GLY A 26 0.68 -12.21 -9.86
CA GLY A 26 0.32 -10.81 -10.03
C GLY A 26 0.06 -10.01 -8.75
N VAL A 27 0.66 -8.81 -8.71
CA VAL A 27 0.41 -7.81 -7.68
C VAL A 27 -0.18 -6.55 -8.32
N LEU A 28 -1.34 -6.12 -7.82
CA LEU A 28 -2.01 -4.91 -8.28
C LEU A 28 -1.36 -3.67 -7.66
N ILE A 29 -0.95 -2.71 -8.50
CA ILE A 29 -0.54 -1.38 -8.07
C ILE A 29 -1.79 -0.52 -7.90
N VAL A 30 -2.07 -0.08 -6.68
CA VAL A 30 -3.19 0.82 -6.37
C VAL A 30 -2.76 2.27 -6.43
N ASN A 31 -1.52 2.57 -6.05
CA ASN A 31 -1.01 3.93 -6.09
C ASN A 31 0.47 3.95 -6.47
N VAL A 32 0.89 5.02 -7.14
CA VAL A 32 2.29 5.29 -7.47
C VAL A 32 2.65 6.64 -6.88
N ILE A 33 3.74 6.69 -6.12
CA ILE A 33 4.19 7.92 -5.47
C ILE A 33 4.70 8.90 -6.52
N GLU A 34 4.27 10.15 -6.42
CA GLU A 34 4.76 11.26 -7.27
C GLU A 34 6.28 11.43 -7.11
N ASP A 35 6.95 11.80 -8.20
CA ASP A 35 8.40 11.94 -8.33
C ASP A 35 9.22 10.66 -8.07
N SER A 36 8.55 9.51 -7.88
CA SER A 36 9.21 8.24 -7.63
C SER A 36 9.86 7.66 -8.88
N PRO A 37 10.83 6.74 -8.72
CA PRO A 37 11.38 5.99 -9.84
C PRO A 37 10.31 5.15 -10.58
N ALA A 38 9.24 4.76 -9.89
CA ALA A 38 8.13 4.01 -10.49
C ALA A 38 7.29 4.91 -11.41
N GLU A 39 6.96 6.13 -10.97
CA GLU A 39 6.27 7.12 -11.78
C GLU A 39 7.11 7.56 -12.99
N LYS A 40 8.40 7.82 -12.78
CA LYS A 40 9.34 8.19 -13.85
C LYS A 40 9.49 7.09 -14.91
N ALA A 41 9.32 5.83 -14.53
CA ALA A 41 9.23 4.72 -15.47
C ALA A 41 7.87 4.61 -16.17
N GLY A 42 6.86 5.36 -15.73
CA GLY A 42 5.51 5.41 -16.28
C GLY A 42 4.64 4.23 -15.86
N PHE A 43 4.88 3.69 -14.67
CA PHE A 43 3.89 2.87 -13.97
C PHE A 43 2.71 3.75 -13.54
N LYS A 44 1.54 3.14 -13.47
CA LYS A 44 0.29 3.79 -13.09
C LYS A 44 -0.51 2.87 -12.18
N SER A 45 -1.43 3.46 -11.41
CA SER A 45 -2.48 2.71 -10.74
C SER A 45 -3.24 1.85 -11.75
N GLY A 46 -3.58 0.62 -11.34
CA GLY A 46 -4.21 -0.39 -12.18
C GLY A 46 -3.24 -1.25 -12.99
N ASP A 47 -1.93 -1.03 -12.86
CA ASP A 47 -0.93 -1.98 -13.39
C ASP A 47 -0.85 -3.22 -12.50
N ILE A 48 -0.75 -4.38 -13.13
CA ILE A 48 -0.51 -5.64 -12.43
C ILE A 48 0.90 -6.11 -12.75
N ILE A 49 1.76 -6.20 -11.74
CA ILE A 49 3.13 -6.68 -11.92
C ILE A 49 3.13 -8.19 -11.83
N VAL A 50 3.58 -8.86 -12.88
CA VAL A 50 3.61 -10.32 -12.96
C VAL A 50 5.02 -10.90 -12.92
N LYS A 51 6.03 -10.07 -13.26
CA LYS A 51 7.41 -10.54 -13.30
C LYS A 51 8.40 -9.41 -13.06
N VAL A 52 9.47 -9.74 -12.34
CA VAL A 52 10.64 -8.88 -12.14
C VAL A 52 11.87 -9.66 -12.57
N ASP A 53 12.54 -9.18 -13.61
CA ASP A 53 13.59 -9.83 -14.38
C ASP A 53 13.22 -11.26 -14.82
N LYS A 54 13.75 -12.26 -14.12
CA LYS A 54 13.49 -13.68 -14.38
C LYS A 54 12.57 -14.31 -13.34
N ARG A 55 12.19 -13.58 -12.28
CA ARG A 55 11.38 -14.06 -11.17
C ARG A 55 9.91 -13.72 -11.39
N VAL A 56 9.06 -14.75 -11.33
CA VAL A 56 7.60 -14.62 -11.31
C VAL A 56 7.20 -14.00 -9.97
N ILE A 57 6.26 -13.07 -10.00
CA ILE A 57 5.75 -12.39 -8.82
C ILE A 57 4.35 -12.94 -8.54
N GLU A 58 4.22 -13.66 -7.44
CA GLU A 58 2.97 -14.28 -7.00
C GLU A 58 2.22 -13.36 -6.03
N ASP A 59 2.96 -12.72 -5.13
CA ASP A 59 2.45 -11.83 -4.08
C ASP A 59 3.34 -10.59 -3.86
N SER A 60 2.84 -9.67 -3.05
CA SER A 60 3.48 -8.41 -2.68
C SER A 60 4.81 -8.62 -1.94
N ASP A 61 4.91 -9.68 -1.14
CA ASP A 61 6.14 -10.07 -0.45
C ASP A 61 7.23 -10.48 -1.44
N ASP A 62 6.86 -11.18 -2.50
CA ASP A 62 7.75 -11.61 -3.57
C ASP A 62 8.22 -10.46 -4.43
N LEU A 63 7.32 -9.51 -4.72
CA LEU A 63 7.69 -8.25 -5.36
C LEU A 63 8.72 -7.50 -4.52
N ARG A 64 8.47 -7.36 -3.21
CA ARG A 64 9.38 -6.69 -2.27
C ARG A 64 10.73 -7.39 -2.22
N LYS A 65 10.76 -8.71 -2.04
CA LYS A 65 12.00 -9.51 -2.03
C LYS A 65 12.74 -9.41 -3.35
N ALA A 66 12.04 -9.37 -4.49
CA ALA A 66 12.67 -9.22 -5.80
C ALA A 66 13.37 -7.87 -5.90
N ILE A 67 12.70 -6.78 -5.53
CA ILE A 67 13.27 -5.43 -5.57
C ILE A 67 14.41 -5.26 -4.56
N SER A 68 14.28 -5.80 -3.34
CA SER A 68 15.29 -5.68 -2.27
C SER A 68 16.61 -6.40 -2.57
N LYS A 69 16.67 -7.28 -3.57
CA LYS A 69 17.91 -7.95 -4.00
C LYS A 69 18.81 -7.09 -4.86
N HIS A 70 18.28 -6.00 -5.42
CA HIS A 70 19.01 -5.12 -6.31
C HIS A 70 19.53 -3.90 -5.57
N GLU A 71 20.65 -3.37 -6.05
CA GLU A 71 21.21 -2.14 -5.50
C GLU A 71 20.43 -0.91 -5.97
N PRO A 72 20.46 0.20 -5.21
CA PRO A 72 20.02 1.49 -5.72
C PRO A 72 20.72 1.81 -7.05
N ASP A 73 20.02 2.51 -7.94
CA ASP A 73 20.44 2.87 -9.29
C ASP A 73 20.59 1.74 -10.32
N GLU A 74 20.37 0.48 -9.92
CA GLU A 74 20.33 -0.65 -10.83
C GLU A 74 19.09 -0.60 -11.74
N LYS A 75 19.23 -1.13 -12.97
CA LYS A 75 18.14 -1.23 -13.95
C LYS A 75 17.52 -2.62 -13.87
N VAL A 76 16.24 -2.67 -13.53
CA VAL A 76 15.47 -3.91 -13.41
C VAL A 76 14.38 -3.94 -14.47
N LYS A 77 14.22 -5.07 -15.15
CA LYS A 77 13.15 -5.27 -16.13
C LYS A 77 11.90 -5.76 -15.41
N ILE A 78 10.79 -5.06 -15.56
CA ILE A 78 9.52 -5.42 -14.93
C ILE A 78 8.49 -5.68 -16.03
N GLU A 79 7.83 -6.83 -15.96
CA GLU A 79 6.70 -7.17 -16.81
C GLU A 79 5.39 -6.92 -16.05
N TYR A 80 4.47 -6.23 -16.71
CA TYR A 80 3.20 -5.82 -16.15
C TYR A 80 2.06 -5.97 -17.15
N ILE A 81 0.84 -6.10 -16.64
CA ILE A 81 -0.39 -6.14 -17.41
C ILE A 81 -1.14 -4.83 -17.18
N ARG A 82 -1.53 -4.17 -18.28
CA ARG A 82 -2.42 -3.01 -18.28
C ARG A 82 -3.46 -3.20 -19.36
N ASN A 83 -4.75 -3.06 -19.03
CA ASN A 83 -5.85 -3.28 -19.97
C ASN A 83 -5.77 -4.65 -20.67
N LYS A 84 -5.46 -5.72 -19.90
CA LYS A 84 -5.27 -7.10 -20.38
C LYS A 84 -4.14 -7.29 -21.41
N LYS A 85 -3.25 -6.32 -21.55
CA LYS A 85 -2.07 -6.41 -22.43
C LYS A 85 -0.80 -6.50 -21.61
N LYS A 86 -0.01 -7.55 -21.86
CA LYS A 86 1.33 -7.71 -21.30
C LYS A 86 2.28 -6.69 -21.92
N SER A 87 3.00 -5.97 -21.08
CA SER A 87 4.03 -4.99 -21.43
C SER A 87 5.23 -5.18 -20.52
N SER A 88 6.41 -4.76 -20.98
CA SER A 88 7.61 -4.79 -20.15
C SER A 88 8.31 -3.44 -20.19
N LYS A 89 8.83 -3.00 -19.05
CA LYS A 89 9.60 -1.77 -18.93
C LYS A 89 10.82 -1.99 -18.06
N THR A 90 11.92 -1.36 -18.44
CA THR A 90 13.13 -1.31 -17.63
C THR A 90 13.07 -0.08 -16.74
N VAL A 91 13.21 -0.27 -15.43
CA VAL A 91 13.06 0.76 -14.42
C VAL A 91 14.35 0.89 -13.64
N LYS A 92 14.83 2.12 -13.47
CA LYS A 92 15.94 2.40 -12.57
C LYS A 92 15.42 2.36 -11.13
N LEU A 93 15.99 1.53 -10.27
CA LEU A 93 15.62 1.54 -8.86
C LEU A 93 16.21 2.79 -8.20
N GLY A 94 15.40 3.52 -7.45
CA GLY A 94 15.89 4.55 -6.54
C GLY A 94 16.04 3.99 -5.13
N GLU A 95 16.87 4.66 -4.34
CA GLU A 95 17.04 4.39 -2.92
C GLU A 95 15.70 4.48 -2.18
N ARG A 96 15.42 3.49 -1.33
CA ARG A 96 14.28 3.54 -0.42
C ARG A 96 14.64 4.58 0.64
N LYS A 97 14.14 5.81 0.48
CA LYS A 97 14.09 6.75 1.60
C LYS A 97 13.08 6.19 2.58
N ASP A 98 13.57 5.48 3.59
CA ASP A 98 12.73 5.02 4.69
C ASP A 98 11.98 6.23 5.27
N PHE A 99 10.75 5.97 5.70
CA PHE A 99 9.79 6.98 6.19
C PHE A 99 10.28 7.81 7.40
N ASN A 100 11.51 7.61 7.88
CA ASN A 100 12.15 8.44 8.89
C ASN A 100 12.45 9.87 8.41
N ASP A 101 12.52 10.12 7.10
CA ASP A 101 12.74 11.48 6.57
C ASP A 101 11.47 12.35 6.59
N PHE A 102 10.28 11.76 6.74
CA PHE A 102 9.02 12.50 6.73
C PHE A 102 8.77 13.26 8.04
N ASN A 103 9.50 12.93 9.11
CA ASN A 103 9.47 13.65 10.38
C ASN A 103 10.43 14.86 10.45
N ILE A 104 11.17 15.21 9.39
CA ILE A 104 12.14 16.32 9.48
C ILE A 104 11.64 17.61 8.82
N ARG A 105 10.60 17.56 7.97
CA ARG A 105 10.02 18.78 7.36
C ARG A 105 8.94 19.47 8.18
N ILE A 106 8.16 18.74 9.00
CA ILE A 106 7.13 19.37 9.84
C ILE A 106 7.75 20.27 10.94
N PHE A 107 9.00 19.99 11.33
CA PHE A 107 9.71 20.77 12.35
C PHE A 107 10.57 21.92 11.80
N ARG A 108 10.71 22.09 10.49
CA ARG A 108 11.58 23.14 9.92
C ARG A 108 10.89 24.50 9.77
N ASP A 109 9.57 24.53 9.65
CA ASP A 109 8.80 25.75 9.32
C ASP A 109 7.98 26.32 10.48
N ARG A 110 8.31 25.98 11.73
CA ARG A 110 7.85 26.76 12.89
C ARG A 110 9.05 27.26 13.67
N HIS A 111 9.13 28.59 13.78
CA HIS A 111 10.04 29.31 14.67
C HIS A 111 9.77 28.91 16.13
N PHE A 112 10.24 27.72 16.52
CA PHE A 112 10.33 27.33 17.90
C PHE A 112 11.80 27.42 18.27
N SER A 113 12.17 28.47 19.01
CA SER A 113 13.47 28.54 19.68
C SER A 113 13.28 28.00 21.10
N PRO A 114 13.42 26.69 21.36
CA PRO A 114 13.60 26.25 22.72
C PRO A 114 14.98 26.72 23.15
N ARG A 115 15.04 27.67 24.09
CA ARG A 115 16.25 27.94 24.85
C ARG A 115 16.61 26.66 25.62
N GLY A 116 17.47 25.85 25.05
CA GLY A 116 17.99 24.62 25.66
C GLY A 116 18.96 23.94 24.71
N ASN A 117 20.15 23.58 25.21
CA ASN A 117 21.11 22.77 24.47
C ASN A 117 20.55 21.35 24.32
N PHE A 118 19.86 21.08 23.23
CA PHE A 118 19.51 19.72 22.84
C PHE A 118 20.72 19.08 22.15
N HIS A 119 21.42 18.21 22.88
CA HIS A 119 22.30 17.22 22.27
C HIS A 119 21.42 16.04 21.85
N PHE A 120 21.18 15.90 20.54
CA PHE A 120 20.41 14.79 19.98
C PHE A 120 21.33 13.58 19.84
N ASP A 121 21.21 12.65 20.79
CA ASP A 121 21.99 11.41 20.84
C ASP A 121 21.16 10.27 20.22
N SER A 122 21.49 9.92 18.97
CA SER A 122 20.75 8.96 18.14
C SER A 122 20.66 7.56 18.73
N ASP A 123 21.53 7.21 19.69
CA ASP A 123 21.62 5.87 20.27
C ASP A 123 20.66 5.62 21.44
N LYS A 124 20.00 6.66 21.98
CA LYS A 124 19.10 6.54 23.14
C LYS A 124 17.62 6.41 22.79
N MET A 125 17.26 6.37 21.52
CA MET A 125 15.87 6.18 21.11
C MET A 125 15.46 4.71 21.29
N LYS A 126 15.12 4.31 22.53
CA LYS A 126 14.51 3.00 22.78
C LYS A 126 13.08 3.01 22.22
N MET A 127 12.91 2.31 21.10
CA MET A 127 11.68 1.94 20.36
C MET A 127 10.54 1.27 21.18
N LYS A 128 10.49 1.43 22.51
CA LYS A 128 9.40 0.92 23.36
C LYS A 128 8.32 1.96 23.69
N GLU A 129 8.62 3.26 23.66
CA GLU A 129 7.62 4.30 23.98
C GLU A 129 6.75 4.71 22.77
N LEU A 130 7.26 4.61 21.53
CA LEU A 130 6.52 4.95 20.31
C LEU A 130 5.44 3.93 19.90
N HIS A 131 5.49 2.70 20.43
CA HIS A 131 4.46 1.69 20.15
C HIS A 131 3.13 1.96 20.88
N ILE A 132 3.12 2.74 21.96
CA ILE A 132 1.94 2.86 22.84
C ILE A 132 0.88 3.79 22.26
N GLU A 133 1.27 4.77 21.45
CA GLU A 133 0.33 5.72 20.81
C GLU A 133 -0.23 5.20 19.49
N MET A 134 0.60 4.58 18.64
CA MET A 134 0.16 4.08 17.33
C MET A 134 -0.82 2.90 17.45
N ASP A 135 -0.68 2.06 18.49
CA ASP A 135 -1.65 0.99 18.78
C ASP A 135 -2.97 1.51 19.33
N ARG A 136 -2.96 2.65 20.06
CA ARG A 136 -4.20 3.29 20.54
C ARG A 136 -4.98 3.91 19.39
N LEU A 137 -4.30 4.64 18.52
CA LEU A 137 -4.93 5.29 17.37
C LEU A 137 -5.45 4.28 16.34
N SER A 138 -4.73 3.16 16.16
CA SER A 138 -5.17 2.07 15.27
C SER A 138 -6.35 1.28 15.85
N ARG A 139 -6.46 1.18 17.17
CA ARG A 139 -7.62 0.56 17.84
C ARG A 139 -8.86 1.45 17.76
N GLU A 140 -8.73 2.75 18.00
CA GLU A 140 -9.85 3.70 17.89
C GLU A 140 -10.47 3.71 16.49
N ILE A 141 -9.64 3.81 15.44
CA ILE A 141 -10.14 3.85 14.05
C ILE A 141 -10.79 2.51 13.65
N ARG A 142 -10.29 1.37 14.14
CA ARG A 142 -10.86 0.05 13.82
C ARG A 142 -12.22 -0.15 14.51
N ILE A 143 -12.36 0.28 15.75
CA ILE A 143 -13.61 0.15 16.52
C ILE A 143 -14.73 1.00 15.86
N ASP A 144 -14.43 2.24 15.49
CA ASP A 144 -15.44 3.12 14.87
C ASP A 144 -15.95 2.61 13.51
N LEU A 145 -15.08 1.94 12.74
CA LEU A 145 -15.44 1.33 11.46
C LEU A 145 -16.30 0.08 11.63
N GLU A 146 -15.97 -0.79 12.60
CA GLU A 146 -16.74 -1.99 12.90
C GLU A 146 -18.15 -1.64 13.42
N ASP A 147 -18.26 -0.65 14.30
CA ASP A 147 -19.56 -0.17 14.82
C ASP A 147 -20.44 0.44 13.71
N SER A 148 -19.83 1.17 12.77
CA SER A 148 -20.53 1.73 11.61
C SER A 148 -21.03 0.64 10.66
N MET A 149 -20.23 -0.42 10.46
CA MET A 149 -20.60 -1.56 9.62
C MET A 149 -21.74 -2.38 10.24
N GLU A 150 -21.68 -2.68 11.55
CA GLU A 150 -22.78 -3.34 12.24
C GLU A 150 -24.09 -2.53 12.19
N GLY A 151 -23.99 -1.20 12.31
CA GLY A 151 -25.14 -0.32 12.20
C GLY A 151 -25.83 -0.42 10.83
N LEU A 152 -25.05 -0.45 9.75
CA LEU A 152 -25.54 -0.61 8.38
C LEU A 152 -26.18 -2.00 8.17
N GLU A 153 -25.59 -3.06 8.69
CA GLU A 153 -26.15 -4.42 8.58
C GLU A 153 -27.52 -4.54 9.27
N ARG A 154 -27.69 -3.93 10.45
CA ARG A 154 -28.98 -3.91 11.15
C ARG A 154 -30.06 -3.18 10.36
N GLU A 155 -29.72 -2.06 9.72
CA GLU A 155 -30.66 -1.35 8.85
C GLU A 155 -31.00 -2.16 7.60
N LEU A 156 -30.04 -2.88 7.03
CA LEU A 156 -30.24 -3.74 5.87
C LEU A 156 -31.18 -4.91 6.18
N ILE A 157 -31.07 -5.50 7.38
CA ILE A 157 -31.99 -6.53 7.88
C ILE A 157 -33.42 -5.98 8.02
N LYS A 158 -33.59 -4.81 8.66
CA LYS A 158 -34.92 -4.18 8.80
C LYS A 158 -35.57 -3.87 7.45
N VAL A 159 -34.78 -3.39 6.49
CA VAL A 159 -35.26 -3.11 5.13
C VAL A 159 -35.66 -4.42 4.43
N LYS A 160 -34.87 -5.49 4.58
CA LYS A 160 -35.18 -6.81 4.02
C LYS A 160 -36.45 -7.43 4.63
N GLU A 161 -36.66 -7.27 5.93
CA GLU A 161 -37.89 -7.72 6.61
C GLU A 161 -39.12 -6.94 6.14
N LYS A 162 -38.99 -5.62 5.98
CA LYS A 162 -40.05 -4.78 5.40
C LYS A 162 -40.35 -5.11 3.94
N LEU A 163 -39.35 -5.44 3.15
CA LEU A 163 -39.53 -5.89 1.76
C LEU A 163 -40.23 -7.25 1.68
N ASN A 164 -39.82 -8.19 2.53
CA ASN A 164 -40.46 -9.51 2.59
C ASN A 164 -41.91 -9.42 3.06
N SER A 165 -42.23 -8.57 4.04
CA SER A 165 -43.62 -8.40 4.48
C SER A 165 -44.52 -7.72 3.44
N VAL A 166 -43.96 -7.00 2.47
CA VAL A 166 -44.69 -6.43 1.34
C VAL A 166 -44.87 -7.45 0.20
N GLN A 167 -43.93 -8.37 0.00
CA GLN A 167 -44.04 -9.43 -1.00
C GLN A 167 -45.04 -10.54 -0.63
N THR A 168 -45.37 -10.73 0.66
CA THR A 168 -46.36 -11.73 1.10
C THR A 168 -47.83 -11.28 0.94
N PHE A 169 -48.08 -10.05 0.47
CA PHE A 169 -49.43 -9.48 0.28
C PHE A 169 -49.83 -9.30 -1.21
N ILE A 170 -49.09 -9.91 -2.15
CA ILE A 170 -49.43 -10.01 -3.57
C ILE A 170 -49.52 -11.48 -3.93
#